data_AF-A0A3C0J2L9-F1
#
_entry.id   AF-A0A3C0J2L9-F1
#
_cell.length_a   1.000
_cell.length_b   1.000
_cell.length_c   1.000
_cell.angle_alpha   90.00
_cell.angle_beta   90.00
_cell.angle_gamma   90.00
#
_symmetry.space_group_name_H-M   'P 1'
#
loop_
_entity.id
_entity.type
_entity.pdbx_description
1 polymer ?
#
loop_
_entity_poly.entity_id
_entity_poly.type
_entity_poly.pdbx_seq_one_letter_code
_entity_poly.pdbx_strand_id
1 'polypeptide(L)'
;MEELKQSAEEALIRFMAEREHREFVRLLKYFVDIQEQRQEIVHVVQTREGRFELRGPEGQRVPGDYADTLASDSPSENVDVADLLISALITVAPRRVVLHFEPDCATAETIDTVFEGRVERCRGVGCTVKECSMQRPRVTGEDPMTPAKRQ
;
A
#
# COMPACT_ATOMS: atom_id res chain seq x y z
N MET A 1 34.85 -23.74 21.84
CA MET A 1 33.73 -24.73 21.82
C MET A 1 32.44 -24.04 22.22
N GLU A 2 32.40 -23.34 23.36
CA GLU A 2 31.27 -22.47 23.77
C GLU A 2 30.86 -21.43 22.71
N GLU A 3 31.81 -20.71 22.11
CA GLU A 3 31.50 -19.66 21.12
C GLU A 3 30.82 -20.20 19.85
N LEU A 4 31.26 -21.37 19.37
CA LEU A 4 30.61 -22.08 18.26
C LEU A 4 29.20 -22.54 18.61
N LYS A 5 28.99 -22.97 19.86
CA LYS A 5 27.68 -23.38 20.37
C LYS A 5 26.72 -22.20 20.45
N GLN A 6 27.15 -21.07 21.02
CA GLN A 6 26.34 -19.85 21.09
C GLN A 6 25.98 -19.33 19.70
N SER A 7 26.95 -19.29 18.77
CA SER A 7 26.68 -18.85 17.40
C SER A 7 25.68 -19.77 16.69
N ALA A 8 25.77 -21.08 16.91
CA ALA A 8 24.81 -22.05 16.37
C ALA A 8 23.41 -21.90 16.99
N GLU A 9 23.31 -21.66 18.29
CA GLU A 9 22.04 -21.41 19.00
C GLU A 9 21.37 -20.12 18.51
N GLU A 10 22.11 -19.02 18.34
CA GLU A 10 21.58 -17.78 17.78
C GLU A 10 21.12 -17.93 16.31
N ALA A 11 21.87 -18.69 15.51
CA ALA A 11 21.48 -18.97 14.13
C ALA A 11 20.19 -19.79 14.08
N LEU A 12 20.02 -20.75 15.00
CA LEU A 12 18.80 -21.53 15.13
C LEU A 12 17.61 -20.66 15.54
N ILE A 13 17.78 -19.76 16.51
CA ILE A 13 16.73 -18.82 16.94
C ILE A 13 16.30 -17.93 15.77
N ARG A 14 17.25 -17.35 15.03
CA ARG A 14 16.96 -16.53 13.85
C ARG A 14 16.23 -17.32 12.76
N PHE A 15 16.66 -18.54 12.50
CA PHE A 15 15.99 -19.42 11.53
C PHE A 15 14.56 -19.78 11.94
N MET A 16 14.32 -20.05 13.23
CA MET A 16 12.98 -20.32 13.75
C MET A 16 12.07 -19.10 13.62
N ALA A 17 12.56 -17.91 14.00
CA ALA A 17 11.80 -16.66 13.87
C ALA A 17 11.44 -16.34 12.42
N GLU A 18 12.39 -16.51 11.49
CA GLU A 18 12.16 -16.35 10.05
C GLU A 18 11.11 -17.35 9.54
N ARG A 19 11.16 -18.60 10.00
CA ARG A 19 10.17 -19.61 9.65
C ARG A 19 8.77 -19.24 10.18
N GLU A 20 8.68 -18.82 11.43
CA GLU A 20 7.41 -18.38 12.04
C GLU A 20 6.79 -17.20 11.29
N HIS A 21 7.61 -16.21 10.92
CA HIS A 21 7.17 -15.09 10.09
C HIS A 21 6.61 -15.58 8.74
N ARG A 22 7.31 -16.50 8.06
CA ARG A 22 6.84 -17.08 6.78
C ARG A 22 5.55 -17.88 6.92
N GLU A 23 5.36 -18.63 8.01
CA GLU A 23 4.10 -19.33 8.27
C GLU A 23 2.95 -18.35 8.56
N PHE A 24 3.22 -17.28 9.30
CA PHE A 24 2.24 -16.23 9.56
C PHE A 24 1.77 -15.57 8.27
N VAL A 25 2.70 -15.16 7.40
CA VAL A 25 2.38 -14.58 6.08
C VAL A 25 1.58 -15.56 5.21
N ARG A 26 1.95 -16.85 5.20
CA ARG A 26 1.19 -17.90 4.48
C ARG A 26 -0.25 -18.02 4.98
N LEU A 27 -0.45 -17.98 6.30
CA LEU A 27 -1.77 -18.02 6.92
C LEU A 27 -2.61 -16.80 6.52
N LEU A 28 -2.03 -15.60 6.57
CA LEU A 28 -2.72 -14.38 6.12
C LEU A 28 -3.14 -14.48 4.65
N LYS A 29 -2.24 -14.94 3.77
CA LYS A 29 -2.56 -15.17 2.36
C LYS A 29 -3.73 -16.13 2.18
N TYR A 30 -3.71 -17.26 2.90
CA TYR A 30 -4.80 -18.23 2.87
C TYR A 30 -6.15 -17.60 3.27
N PHE A 31 -6.18 -16.76 4.32
CA PHE A 31 -7.40 -16.05 4.70
C PHE A 31 -7.89 -15.09 3.63
N VAL A 32 -6.99 -14.32 3.01
CA VAL A 32 -7.35 -13.39 1.94
C VAL A 32 -7.87 -14.13 0.70
N ASP A 33 -7.27 -15.27 0.35
CA ASP A 33 -7.63 -16.04 -0.84
C ASP A 33 -9.02 -16.68 -0.76
N ILE A 34 -9.50 -17.00 0.45
CA ILE A 34 -10.82 -17.63 0.67
C ILE A 34 -11.94 -16.61 0.83
N GLN A 35 -11.61 -15.35 1.11
CA GLN A 35 -12.62 -14.31 1.23
C GLN A 35 -13.26 -14.04 -0.14
N GLU A 36 -14.60 -14.10 -0.19
CA GLU A 36 -15.34 -13.56 -1.33
C GLU A 36 -14.96 -12.09 -1.50
N GLN A 37 -14.33 -11.76 -2.63
CA GLN A 37 -13.78 -10.44 -2.86
C GLN A 37 -14.91 -9.40 -2.89
N ARG A 38 -14.93 -8.51 -1.90
CA ARG A 38 -16.07 -7.61 -1.65
C ARG A 38 -15.98 -6.28 -2.41
N GLN A 39 -14.77 -5.88 -2.78
CA GLN A 39 -14.49 -4.60 -3.45
C GLN A 39 -13.61 -4.84 -4.68
N GLU A 40 -14.01 -4.30 -5.83
CA GLU A 40 -13.29 -4.52 -7.09
C GLU A 40 -11.92 -3.80 -7.12
N ILE A 41 -11.87 -2.55 -6.69
CA ILE A 41 -10.63 -1.76 -6.70
C ILE A 41 -10.57 -0.93 -5.42
N VAL A 42 -9.41 -0.97 -4.76
CA VAL A 42 -9.10 -0.09 -3.64
C VAL A 42 -7.87 0.75 -3.98
N HIS A 43 -8.03 2.06 -3.89
CA HIS A 43 -6.97 3.03 -4.02
C HIS A 43 -6.41 3.35 -2.64
N VAL A 44 -5.09 3.23 -2.48
CA VAL A 44 -4.38 3.66 -1.28
C VAL A 44 -3.72 5.00 -1.56
N VAL A 45 -4.07 6.01 -0.79
CA VAL A 45 -3.56 7.38 -0.93
C VAL A 45 -2.87 7.79 0.35
N GLN A 46 -1.65 8.33 0.23
CA GLN A 46 -0.97 8.97 1.35
C GLN A 46 -1.25 10.47 1.30
N THR A 47 -1.88 11.01 2.34
CA THR A 47 -2.17 12.44 2.45
C THR A 47 -0.90 13.22 2.78
N ARG A 48 -0.96 14.55 2.62
CA ARG A 48 0.18 15.44 2.92
C ARG A 48 0.61 15.42 4.37
N GLU A 49 -0.26 14.97 5.26
CA GLU A 49 -0.02 14.85 6.69
C GLU A 49 0.57 13.47 7.06
N GLY A 50 0.89 12.65 6.06
CA GLY A 50 1.44 11.30 6.25
C GLY A 50 0.41 10.23 6.58
N ARG A 51 -0.88 10.57 6.57
CA ARG A 51 -1.98 9.63 6.84
C ARG A 51 -2.29 8.79 5.61
N PHE A 52 -2.86 7.61 5.81
CA PHE A 52 -3.28 6.74 4.71
C PHE A 52 -4.80 6.69 4.62
N GLU A 53 -5.32 6.80 3.39
CA GLU A 53 -6.74 6.63 3.11
C GLU A 53 -6.97 5.50 2.12
N LEU A 54 -7.93 4.64 2.45
CA LEU A 54 -8.47 3.64 1.53
C LEU A 54 -9.69 4.22 0.83
N ARG A 55 -9.66 4.22 -0.50
CA ARG A 55 -10.75 4.73 -1.33
C ARG A 55 -11.23 3.66 -2.30
N GLY A 56 -12.54 3.57 -2.49
CA GLY A 56 -13.17 2.71 -3.47
C GLY A 56 -12.99 3.22 -4.90
N PRO A 57 -13.56 2.53 -5.90
CA PRO A 57 -13.37 2.80 -7.33
C PRO A 57 -13.79 4.21 -7.77
N GLU A 58 -14.76 4.82 -7.09
CA GLU A 58 -15.29 6.15 -7.41
C GLU A 58 -14.63 7.25 -6.56
N GLY A 59 -13.63 6.89 -5.75
CA GLY A 59 -12.94 7.81 -4.84
C GLY A 59 -13.66 8.06 -3.52
N GLN A 60 -14.74 7.35 -3.23
CA GLN A 60 -15.38 7.33 -1.92
C GLN A 60 -14.49 6.64 -0.88
N ARG A 61 -14.52 7.09 0.38
CA ARG A 61 -13.78 6.40 1.45
C ARG A 61 -14.35 5.00 1.69
N VAL A 62 -13.48 4.03 1.90
CA VAL A 62 -13.87 2.68 2.34
C VAL A 62 -14.11 2.73 3.85
N PRO A 63 -15.32 2.40 4.34
CA PRO A 63 -15.60 2.39 5.77
C PRO A 63 -14.95 1.19 6.47
N GLY A 64 -14.61 1.36 7.75
CA GLY A 64 -14.20 0.27 8.62
C GLY A 64 -13.18 0.71 9.67
N ASP A 65 -13.24 0.10 10.85
CA ASP A 65 -12.48 0.52 12.03
C ASP A 65 -10.97 0.71 11.76
N TYR A 66 -10.35 -0.19 10.99
CA TYR A 66 -8.94 -0.06 10.60
C TYR A 66 -8.69 1.08 9.60
N ALA A 67 -9.60 1.27 8.63
CA ALA A 67 -9.51 2.37 7.66
C ALA A 67 -9.72 3.74 8.34
N ASP A 68 -10.62 3.80 9.31
CA ASP A 68 -10.89 4.99 10.12
C ASP A 68 -9.71 5.30 11.05
N THR A 69 -9.06 4.26 11.60
CA THR A 69 -7.83 4.42 12.39
C THR A 69 -6.67 4.94 11.54
N LEU A 70 -6.49 4.43 10.31
CA LEU A 70 -5.49 4.92 9.35
C LEU A 70 -5.70 6.39 8.96
N ALA A 71 -6.96 6.82 8.91
CA ALA A 71 -7.34 8.19 8.57
C ALA A 71 -7.29 9.16 9.78
N SER A 72 -7.12 8.66 11.00
CA SER A 72 -7.13 9.47 12.22
C SER A 72 -5.83 10.29 12.40
N ASP A 73 -5.92 11.43 13.10
CA ASP A 73 -4.79 12.36 13.31
C ASP A 73 -3.72 11.83 14.29
N SER A 74 -4.04 10.76 15.02
CA SER A 74 -3.13 10.10 15.96
C SER A 74 -3.27 8.58 15.80
N PRO A 75 -2.58 7.94 14.84
CA PRO A 75 -2.28 6.52 15.01
C PRO A 75 -1.60 6.40 16.37
N SER A 76 -2.15 5.58 17.26
CA SER A 76 -1.60 5.41 18.61
C SER A 76 -0.08 5.26 18.52
N GLU A 77 0.69 6.02 19.30
CA GLU A 77 2.15 6.24 19.17
C GLU A 77 3.03 4.98 19.10
N ASN A 78 2.44 3.79 19.21
CA ASN A 78 3.09 2.48 19.20
C ASN A 78 2.64 1.55 18.06
N VAL A 79 1.83 2.00 17.10
CA VAL A 79 1.32 1.16 16.00
C VAL A 79 2.10 1.44 14.72
N ASP A 80 2.67 0.39 14.13
CA ASP A 80 3.27 0.46 12.81
C ASP A 80 2.18 0.72 11.76
N VAL A 81 2.32 1.83 11.06
CA VAL A 81 1.36 2.28 10.04
C VAL A 81 1.34 1.32 8.85
N ALA A 82 2.46 0.65 8.54
CA ALA A 82 2.53 -0.36 7.50
C ALA A 82 1.67 -1.59 7.87
N ASP A 83 1.80 -2.09 9.10
CA ASP A 83 0.99 -3.21 9.61
C ASP A 83 -0.49 -2.88 9.64
N LEU A 84 -0.83 -1.65 10.02
CA LEU A 84 -2.21 -1.17 10.03
C LEU A 84 -2.79 -1.09 8.61
N LEU A 85 -1.99 -0.61 7.63
CA LEU A 85 -2.36 -0.59 6.22
C LEU A 85 -2.62 -2.00 5.69
N ILE A 86 -1.73 -2.94 5.98
CA ILE A 86 -1.87 -4.35 5.58
C ILE A 86 -3.14 -4.94 6.22
N SER A 87 -3.35 -4.71 7.51
CA SER A 87 -4.53 -5.19 8.25
C SER A 87 -5.83 -4.63 7.66
N ALA A 88 -5.87 -3.34 7.32
CA ALA A 88 -7.02 -2.71 6.69
C ALA A 88 -7.28 -3.30 5.30
N LEU A 89 -6.26 -3.48 4.47
CA LEU A 89 -6.40 -4.10 3.15
C LEU A 89 -6.88 -5.56 3.24
N ILE A 90 -6.39 -6.34 4.21
CA ILE A 90 -6.86 -7.71 4.46
C ILE A 90 -8.35 -7.69 4.82
N THR A 91 -8.76 -6.77 5.70
CA THR A 91 -10.16 -6.63 6.13
C THR A 91 -11.08 -6.23 4.98
N VAL A 92 -10.61 -5.34 4.11
CA VAL A 92 -11.37 -4.84 2.95
C VAL A 92 -11.46 -5.89 1.83
N ALA A 93 -10.50 -6.82 1.75
CA ALA A 93 -10.46 -7.90 0.77
C ALA A 93 -10.57 -7.45 -0.71
N PRO A 94 -9.67 -6.54 -1.18
CA PRO A 94 -9.75 -6.01 -2.53
C PRO A 94 -9.40 -7.04 -3.61
N ARG A 95 -10.05 -6.94 -4.79
CA ARG A 95 -9.60 -7.64 -6.00
C ARG A 95 -8.33 -7.02 -6.57
N ARG A 96 -8.21 -5.70 -6.51
CA ARG A 96 -7.06 -4.92 -6.99
C ARG A 96 -6.74 -3.79 -6.02
N VAL A 97 -5.46 -3.58 -5.78
CA VAL A 97 -4.91 -2.50 -4.94
C VAL A 97 -4.12 -1.56 -5.85
N VAL A 98 -4.41 -0.26 -5.80
CA VAL A 98 -3.66 0.76 -6.55
C VAL A 98 -3.01 1.72 -5.59
N LEU A 99 -1.68 1.73 -5.56
CA LEU A 99 -0.89 2.62 -4.71
C LEU A 99 -0.67 3.97 -5.41
N HIS A 100 -1.11 5.06 -4.78
CA HIS A 100 -0.96 6.44 -5.27
C HIS A 100 0.21 7.21 -4.63
N PHE A 101 1.15 6.47 -4.05
CA PHE A 101 2.36 6.95 -3.41
C PHE A 101 3.48 5.92 -3.64
N GLU A 102 4.72 6.29 -3.35
CA GLU A 102 5.85 5.37 -3.38
C GLU A 102 6.12 4.85 -1.96
N PRO A 103 5.79 3.58 -1.64
CA PRO A 103 6.11 2.99 -0.34
C PRO A 103 7.62 2.77 -0.17
N ASP A 104 8.07 2.63 1.08
CA ASP A 104 9.41 2.10 1.35
C ASP A 104 9.53 0.62 0.95
N CYS A 105 10.77 0.11 0.88
CA CYS A 105 11.06 -1.24 0.38
C CYS A 105 10.36 -2.34 1.19
N ALA A 106 10.34 -2.23 2.52
CA ALA A 106 9.78 -3.27 3.39
C ALA A 106 8.24 -3.32 3.27
N THR A 107 7.60 -2.15 3.26
CA THR A 107 6.15 -2.04 3.04
C THR A 107 5.76 -2.55 1.65
N ALA A 108 6.53 -2.18 0.62
CA ALA A 108 6.28 -2.63 -0.75
C ALA A 108 6.34 -4.15 -0.89
N GLU A 109 7.41 -4.77 -0.38
CA GLU A 109 7.60 -6.23 -0.42
C GLU A 109 6.47 -6.98 0.29
N THR A 110 6.04 -6.46 1.44
CA THR A 110 4.97 -7.09 2.22
C THR A 110 3.63 -7.01 1.50
N ILE A 111 3.27 -5.84 0.97
CA ILE A 111 2.02 -5.65 0.22
C ILE A 111 2.02 -6.50 -1.06
N ASP A 112 3.11 -6.48 -1.82
CA ASP A 112 3.25 -7.27 -3.05
C ASP A 112 3.18 -8.79 -2.76
N THR A 113 3.66 -9.24 -1.60
CA THR A 113 3.60 -10.66 -1.19
C THR A 113 2.21 -11.08 -0.72
N VAL A 114 1.55 -10.27 0.12
CA VAL A 114 0.21 -10.57 0.68
C VAL A 114 -0.87 -10.47 -0.40
N PHE A 115 -0.76 -9.50 -1.29
CA PHE A 115 -1.71 -9.24 -2.38
C PHE A 115 -1.14 -9.63 -3.74
N GLU A 116 -0.38 -10.73 -3.81
CA GLU A 116 0.31 -11.19 -5.02
C GLU A 116 -0.58 -11.11 -6.28
N GLY A 117 -0.06 -10.48 -7.33
CA GLY A 117 -0.74 -10.30 -8.61
C GLY A 117 -1.90 -9.29 -8.61
N ARG A 118 -2.18 -8.63 -7.48
CA ARG A 118 -3.29 -7.66 -7.33
C ARG A 118 -2.84 -6.23 -7.11
N VAL A 119 -1.54 -5.97 -6.97
CA VAL A 119 -0.98 -4.65 -6.66
C VAL A 119 -0.53 -3.93 -7.93
N GLU A 120 -0.98 -2.70 -8.09
CA GLU A 120 -0.59 -1.80 -9.17
C GLU A 120 -0.09 -0.47 -8.61
N ARG A 121 0.93 0.09 -9.25
CA ARG A 121 1.45 1.42 -8.91
C ARG A 121 0.80 2.46 -9.83
N CYS A 122 0.33 3.57 -9.26
CA CYS A 122 -0.28 4.64 -10.03
C CYS A 122 0.75 5.28 -10.97
N ARG A 123 0.42 5.34 -12.26
CA ARG A 123 1.29 5.93 -13.29
C ARG A 123 1.28 7.46 -13.31
N GLY A 124 0.41 8.10 -12.52
CA GLY A 124 0.29 9.55 -12.43
C GLY A 124 -0.39 10.25 -13.60
N VAL A 125 -0.19 9.77 -14.83
CA VAL A 125 -0.78 10.34 -16.05
C VAL A 125 -2.28 10.05 -16.08
N GLY A 126 -3.09 11.11 -16.07
CA GLY A 126 -4.55 11.00 -16.14
C GLY A 126 -5.22 10.51 -14.86
N CYS A 127 -4.47 10.38 -13.76
CA CYS A 127 -5.04 9.97 -12.47
C CYS A 127 -6.06 11.01 -11.98
N THR A 128 -7.28 10.58 -11.70
CA THR A 128 -8.38 11.43 -11.17
C THR A 128 -8.52 11.34 -9.65
N VAL A 129 -7.73 10.49 -8.98
CA VAL A 129 -7.78 10.33 -7.53
C VAL A 129 -7.20 11.57 -6.84
N LYS A 130 -8.00 12.19 -5.96
CA LYS A 130 -7.57 13.37 -5.20
C LYS A 130 -6.37 13.04 -4.31
N GLU A 131 -5.43 13.98 -4.18
CA GLU A 131 -4.22 13.82 -3.34
C GLU A 131 -3.28 12.69 -3.79
N CYS A 132 -3.38 12.24 -5.04
CA CYS A 132 -2.42 11.30 -5.60
C CYS A 132 -1.03 11.96 -5.72
N SER A 133 -0.06 11.47 -4.95
CA SER A 133 1.33 11.93 -4.94
C SER A 133 2.05 11.69 -6.27
N MET A 134 1.51 10.80 -7.12
CA MET A 134 2.07 10.45 -8.42
C MET A 134 1.58 11.37 -9.56
N GLN A 135 0.61 12.26 -9.33
CA GLN A 135 0.08 13.13 -10.39
C GLN A 135 1.16 14.03 -10.99
N ARG A 136 1.42 13.85 -12.28
CA ARG A 136 2.18 14.81 -13.07
C ARG A 136 1.23 15.89 -13.61
N PRO A 137 1.63 17.17 -13.61
CA PRO A 137 0.81 18.21 -14.26
C PRO A 137 0.57 17.83 -15.72
N ARG A 138 -0.69 17.90 -16.17
CA ARG A 138 -1.03 17.70 -17.58
C ARG A 138 -0.30 18.77 -18.39
N VAL A 139 0.65 18.37 -19.23
CA VAL A 139 1.20 19.25 -20.26
C VAL A 139 0.11 19.44 -21.30
N THR A 140 -0.68 20.51 -21.18
CA THR A 140 -1.54 20.99 -22.26
C THR A 140 -0.65 21.65 -23.30
N GLY A 141 -0.20 20.88 -24.28
CA GLY A 141 0.51 21.39 -25.44
C GLY A 141 -0.31 21.15 -26.70
N GLU A 142 -1.03 22.18 -27.14
CA GLU A 142 -1.47 22.38 -28.53
C GLU A 142 -2.00 23.81 -28.66
N ASP A 143 -1.12 24.75 -29.00
CA ASP A 143 -1.48 26.03 -29.65
C ASP A 143 -0.79 26.04 -31.02
N PRO A 144 -1.49 25.80 -32.13
CA PRO A 144 -0.94 26.03 -33.45
C PRO A 144 -1.05 27.51 -33.82
N MET A 145 0.11 28.18 -33.84
CA MET A 145 0.48 29.30 -34.72
C MET A 145 -0.62 30.32 -35.09
N THR A 146 -0.61 31.47 -34.43
CA THR A 146 -1.12 32.73 -35.00
C THR A 146 0.02 33.45 -35.72
N PRO A 147 -0.11 33.84 -37.01
CA PRO A 147 0.99 34.47 -37.72
C PRO A 147 1.16 35.92 -37.25
N ALA A 148 2.42 36.30 -37.02
CA ALA A 148 2.83 37.66 -36.70
C ALA A 148 2.43 38.64 -37.81
N LYS A 149 1.54 39.58 -37.50
CA LYS A 149 1.35 40.77 -38.33
C LYS A 149 2.52 41.72 -38.09
N ARG A 150 3.33 41.93 -39.13
CA ARG A 150 4.27 43.05 -39.23
C ARG A 150 3.45 44.34 -39.42
N GLN A 151 3.66 45.30 -38.54
CA GLN A 151 3.56 46.74 -38.82
C GLN A 151 4.79 47.40 -38.21
#